data_AF-A0A3C0X3I1-F1
#
_entry.id   AF-A0A3C0X3I1-F1
#
_cell.length_a   1.000
_cell.length_b   1.000
_cell.length_c   1.000
_cell.angle_alpha   90.00
_cell.angle_beta   90.00
_cell.angle_gamma   90.00
#
_symmetry.space_group_name_H-M   'P 1'
#
loop_
_entity.id
_entity.type
_entity.pdbx_description
1 polymer ?
#
loop_
_entity_poly.entity_id
_entity_poly.type
_entity_poly.pdbx_seq_one_letter_code
_entity_poly.pdbx_strand_id
1 'polypeptide(L)'
;MSKNLHISALLDVYGAFLGDKQRELTDYYYNDDLSLSEIAENEGITRQGVRDQIKRAEQTLFSLEEKCGYCRRFLRLKELSELAKAGDGAAIKEITDIIEEL
;
A
#
# COMPACT_ATOMS: atom_id res chain seq x y z
N MET A 1 -8.75 -8.94 -13.42
CA MET A 1 -8.32 -7.63 -12.89
C MET A 1 -6.82 -7.73 -12.69
N SER A 2 -6.05 -6.81 -13.27
CA SER A 2 -4.61 -6.77 -13.02
C SER A 2 -4.35 -6.41 -11.56
N LYS A 3 -3.39 -7.04 -10.90
CA LYS A 3 -2.98 -6.65 -9.55
C LYS A 3 -2.42 -5.23 -9.63
N ASN A 4 -3.05 -4.30 -8.94
CA ASN A 4 -2.52 -2.95 -8.83
C ASN A 4 -1.42 -2.98 -7.77
N LEU A 5 -0.15 -3.02 -8.20
CA LEU A 5 1.03 -3.02 -7.33
C LEU A 5 1.06 -1.82 -6.37
N HIS A 6 0.25 -0.79 -6.63
CA HIS A 6 0.06 0.32 -5.71
C HIS A 6 -0.57 -0.10 -4.37
N ILE A 7 -1.36 -1.19 -4.33
CA ILE A 7 -1.98 -1.67 -3.09
C ILE A 7 -0.95 -2.17 -2.08
N SER A 8 0.13 -2.83 -2.53
CA SER A 8 1.22 -3.24 -1.64
C SER A 8 1.85 -2.06 -0.93
N ALA A 9 2.15 -0.98 -1.68
CA ALA A 9 2.69 0.24 -1.08
C ALA A 9 1.68 0.91 -0.12
N LEU A 10 0.40 0.89 -0.46
CA LEU A 10 -0.65 1.40 0.42
C LEU A 10 -0.81 0.55 1.70
N LEU A 11 -0.64 -0.77 1.62
CA LEU A 11 -0.63 -1.66 2.78
C LEU A 11 0.53 -1.34 3.72
N ASP A 12 1.72 -1.05 3.20
CA ASP A 12 2.87 -0.67 4.04
C ASP A 12 2.60 0.61 4.83
N VAL A 13 1.91 1.57 4.21
CA VAL A 13 1.67 2.90 4.79
C VAL A 13 0.42 2.94 5.68
N TYR A 14 -0.65 2.24 5.28
CA TYR A 14 -1.97 2.34 5.91
C TYR A 14 -2.53 1.01 6.41
N GLY A 15 -1.82 -0.10 6.25
CA GLY A 15 -2.32 -1.43 6.60
C GLY A 15 -2.71 -1.59 8.08
N ALA A 16 -2.09 -0.82 8.97
CA ALA A 16 -2.43 -0.78 10.40
C ALA A 16 -3.84 -0.23 10.70
N PHE A 17 -4.48 0.45 9.74
CA PHE A 17 -5.86 0.95 9.87
C PHE A 17 -6.92 -0.03 9.37
N LEU A 18 -6.50 -1.16 8.80
CA LEU A 18 -7.39 -2.24 8.40
C LEU A 18 -7.69 -3.15 9.59
N GLY A 19 -8.84 -3.83 9.56
CA GLY A 19 -9.04 -4.96 10.47
C GLY A 19 -8.06 -6.09 10.13
N ASP A 20 -7.61 -6.83 11.15
CA ASP A 20 -6.58 -7.88 10.99
C ASP A 20 -6.87 -8.82 9.81
N LYS A 21 -8.13 -9.27 9.70
CA LYS A 21 -8.52 -10.18 8.62
C LYS A 21 -8.53 -9.54 7.25
N GLN A 22 -8.80 -8.25 7.15
CA GLN A 22 -8.71 -7.54 5.86
C GLN A 22 -7.26 -7.41 5.45
N ARG A 23 -6.40 -6.97 6.38
CA ARG A 23 -4.97 -6.80 6.16
C ARG A 23 -4.32 -8.10 5.70
N GLU A 24 -4.53 -9.18 6.44
CA GLU A 24 -3.96 -10.50 6.16
C GLU A 24 -4.36 -11.03 4.77
N LEU A 25 -5.64 -11.00 4.43
CA LEU A 25 -6.10 -11.51 3.14
C LEU A 25 -5.62 -10.64 1.95
N THR A 26 -5.51 -9.33 2.16
CA THR A 26 -4.95 -8.42 1.15
C THR A 26 -3.44 -8.63 0.99
N ASP A 27 -2.71 -8.88 2.08
CA ASP A 27 -1.28 -9.21 2.07
C ASP A 27 -1.01 -10.50 1.28
N TYR A 28 -1.77 -11.57 1.57
CA TYR A 28 -1.69 -12.82 0.82
C TYR A 28 -1.92 -12.63 -0.69
N TYR A 29 -2.85 -11.78 -1.07
CA TYR A 29 -3.19 -11.56 -2.47
C TYR A 29 -2.16 -10.69 -3.21
N TYR A 30 -1.68 -9.63 -2.58
CA TYR A 30 -0.82 -8.63 -3.23
C TYR A 30 0.68 -8.85 -3.03
N ASN A 31 1.09 -9.43 -1.89
CA ASN A 31 2.50 -9.61 -1.53
C ASN A 31 2.95 -11.08 -1.68
N ASP A 32 2.11 -12.04 -1.30
CA ASP A 32 2.44 -13.48 -1.42
C ASP A 32 1.96 -14.12 -2.74
N ASP A 33 1.38 -13.30 -3.60
CA ASP A 33 0.86 -13.67 -4.91
C ASP A 33 -0.25 -14.74 -4.95
N LEU A 34 -0.83 -15.12 -3.80
CA LEU A 34 -1.88 -16.13 -3.73
C LEU A 34 -3.15 -15.73 -4.51
N SER A 35 -3.80 -16.71 -5.11
CA SER A 35 -5.10 -16.52 -5.74
C SER A 35 -6.23 -16.48 -4.69
N LEU A 36 -7.36 -15.88 -5.05
CA LEU A 36 -8.55 -15.85 -4.18
C LEU A 36 -9.05 -17.25 -3.78
N SER A 37 -8.77 -18.27 -4.60
CA SER A 37 -9.15 -19.65 -4.32
C SER A 37 -8.21 -20.29 -3.29
N GLU A 38 -6.90 -20.10 -3.44
CA GLU A 38 -5.89 -20.58 -2.48
C GLU A 38 -6.10 -19.94 -1.11
N ILE A 39 -6.36 -18.63 -1.06
CA ILE A 39 -6.66 -17.93 0.19
C ILE A 39 -7.96 -18.47 0.82
N ALA A 40 -9.00 -18.71 0.01
CA ALA A 40 -10.27 -19.24 0.50
C ALA A 40 -10.11 -20.63 1.14
N GLU A 41 -9.33 -21.50 0.49
CA GLU A 41 -9.01 -22.83 0.99
C GLU A 41 -8.21 -22.78 2.29
N ASN A 42 -7.14 -21.99 2.34
CA ASN A 42 -6.28 -21.84 3.52
C ASN A 42 -7.05 -21.29 4.74
N GLU A 43 -7.99 -20.38 4.49
CA GLU A 43 -8.69 -19.64 5.54
C GLU A 43 -10.06 -20.21 5.89
N GLY A 44 -10.49 -21.29 5.20
CA GLY A 44 -11.78 -21.92 5.44
C GLY A 44 -12.99 -21.00 5.16
N ILE A 45 -12.84 -20.02 4.27
CA ILE A 45 -13.91 -19.09 3.87
C ILE A 45 -14.23 -19.20 2.39
N THR A 46 -15.33 -18.59 1.95
CA THR A 46 -15.67 -18.62 0.52
C THR A 46 -14.76 -17.70 -0.28
N ARG A 47 -14.48 -18.05 -1.54
CA ARG A 47 -13.78 -17.17 -2.50
C ARG A 47 -14.43 -15.79 -2.62
N GLN A 48 -15.76 -15.71 -2.51
CA GLN A 48 -16.48 -14.44 -2.49
C GLN A 48 -16.20 -13.66 -1.21
N GLY A 49 -16.14 -14.33 -0.05
CA GLY A 49 -15.73 -13.74 1.22
C GLY A 49 -14.33 -13.12 1.16
N VAL A 50 -13.35 -13.84 0.58
CA VAL A 50 -12.00 -13.30 0.35
C VAL A 50 -12.06 -12.02 -0.51
N ARG A 51 -12.76 -12.09 -1.65
CA ARG A 51 -12.91 -10.96 -2.58
C ARG A 51 -13.51 -9.73 -1.89
N ASP A 52 -14.54 -9.92 -1.07
CA ASP A 52 -15.22 -8.83 -0.39
C ASP A 52 -14.35 -8.19 0.69
N GLN A 53 -13.56 -8.99 1.41
CA GLN A 53 -12.60 -8.49 2.39
C GLN A 53 -11.49 -7.65 1.72
N ILE A 54 -10.90 -8.16 0.65
CA ILE A 54 -9.85 -7.45 -0.09
C ILE A 54 -10.40 -6.15 -0.69
N LYS A 55 -11.59 -6.18 -1.30
CA LYS A 55 -12.21 -4.98 -1.87
C LYS A 55 -12.48 -3.90 -0.81
N ARG A 56 -12.94 -4.29 0.38
CA ARG A 56 -13.12 -3.35 1.50
C ARG A 56 -11.79 -2.78 1.97
N ALA A 57 -10.74 -3.59 2.03
CA ALA A 57 -9.39 -3.12 2.34
C ALA A 57 -8.91 -2.07 1.33
N GLU A 58 -8.99 -2.38 0.03
CA GLU A 58 -8.64 -1.46 -1.06
C GLU A 58 -9.36 -0.11 -0.90
N GLN A 59 -10.67 -0.12 -0.66
CA GLN A 59 -11.46 1.11 -0.47
C GLN A 59 -10.95 1.95 0.71
N THR A 60 -10.65 1.33 1.85
CA THR A 60 -10.09 2.02 3.01
C THR A 60 -8.73 2.61 2.69
N LEU A 61 -7.83 1.82 2.09
CA LEU A 61 -6.49 2.23 1.72
C LEU A 61 -6.50 3.43 0.75
N PHE A 62 -7.31 3.38 -0.31
CA PHE A 62 -7.47 4.48 -1.25
C PHE A 62 -8.07 5.73 -0.60
N SER A 63 -9.07 5.58 0.28
CA SER A 63 -9.67 6.73 0.96
C SER A 63 -8.69 7.42 1.91
N LEU A 64 -7.83 6.65 2.59
CA LEU A 64 -6.76 7.20 3.42
C LEU A 64 -5.73 7.93 2.55
N GLU A 65 -5.33 7.36 1.41
CA GLU A 65 -4.39 8.03 0.52
C GLU A 65 -4.96 9.31 -0.11
N GLU A 66 -6.24 9.33 -0.46
CA GLU A 66 -6.90 10.53 -0.99
C GLU A 66 -6.88 11.68 0.04
N LYS A 67 -7.07 11.36 1.32
CA LYS A 67 -7.11 12.35 2.41
C LYS A 67 -5.72 12.77 2.87
N CYS A 68 -4.81 11.81 3.00
CA CYS A 68 -3.53 12.01 3.65
C CYS A 68 -2.39 12.18 2.66
N GLY A 69 -2.40 11.47 1.52
CA GLY A 69 -1.35 11.55 0.51
C GLY A 69 0.03 11.02 0.94
N TYR A 70 0.12 10.28 2.05
CA TYR A 70 1.41 9.85 2.61
C TYR A 70 2.10 8.80 1.78
N CYS A 71 1.39 7.89 1.10
CA CYS A 71 2.03 6.89 0.27
C CYS A 71 2.73 7.53 -0.92
N ARG A 72 2.08 8.49 -1.60
CA ARG A 72 2.70 9.24 -2.69
C ARG A 72 3.94 10.01 -2.24
N ARG A 73 3.85 10.74 -1.11
CA ARG A 73 4.99 11.48 -0.55
C ARG A 73 6.12 10.54 -0.15
N PHE A 74 5.81 9.41 0.47
CA PHE A 74 6.80 8.40 0.86
C PHE A 74 7.56 7.82 -0.34
N LEU A 75 6.83 7.45 -1.41
CA LEU A 75 7.46 6.95 -2.64
C LEU A 75 8.34 8.04 -3.30
N ARG A 76 7.87 9.29 -3.30
CA ARG A 76 8.64 10.42 -3.82
C ARG A 76 9.92 10.66 -3.01
N LEU A 77 9.84 10.65 -1.68
CA LEU A 77 11.00 10.76 -0.80
C LEU A 77 12.00 9.63 -1.05
N LYS A 78 11.52 8.40 -1.28
CA LYS A 78 12.39 7.26 -1.61
C LYS A 78 13.16 7.49 -2.91
N GLU A 79 12.49 7.95 -3.97
CA GLU A 79 13.15 8.30 -5.23
C GLU A 79 14.19 9.41 -5.06
N LEU A 80 13.79 10.50 -4.40
CA LEU A 80 14.68 11.63 -4.15
C LEU A 80 15.88 11.26 -3.29
N SER A 81 15.71 10.32 -2.35
CA SER A 81 16.81 9.87 -1.48
C SER A 81 17.96 9.24 -2.27
N GLU A 82 17.67 8.54 -3.37
CA GLU A 82 18.70 7.96 -4.23
C GLU A 82 19.45 9.03 -5.04
N LEU A 83 18.74 10.08 -5.49
CA LEU A 83 19.34 11.23 -6.17
C LEU A 83 20.18 12.08 -5.20
N ALA A 84 19.68 12.30 -3.98
CA ALA A 84 20.40 13.02 -2.95
C ALA A 84 21.70 12.30 -2.55
N LYS A 85 21.70 10.96 -2.46
CA LYS A 85 22.92 10.16 -2.26
C LYS A 85 23.94 10.35 -3.40
N ALA A 86 23.47 10.60 -4.62
CA ALA A 86 24.32 10.90 -5.77
C ALA A 86 24.85 12.36 -5.79
N GLY A 87 24.51 13.17 -4.79
CA GLY A 87 24.97 14.56 -4.64
C GLY A 87 24.06 15.60 -5.30
N ASP A 88 22.83 15.24 -5.68
CA ASP A 88 21.87 16.19 -6.22
C ASP A 88 21.31 17.12 -5.13
N GLY A 89 21.78 18.37 -5.13
CA GLY A 89 21.31 19.40 -4.20
C GLY A 89 19.85 19.82 -4.39
N ALA A 90 19.28 19.65 -5.59
CA ALA A 90 17.86 19.91 -5.84
C ALA A 90 16.99 18.84 -5.17
N ALA A 91 17.44 17.58 -5.18
CA ALA A 91 16.75 16.50 -4.50
C ALA A 91 16.72 16.70 -2.97
N ILE A 92 17.81 17.18 -2.37
CA ILE A 92 17.86 17.53 -0.94
C ILE A 92 16.84 18.63 -0.60
N LYS A 93 16.75 19.64 -1.46
CA LYS A 93 15.79 20.73 -1.28
C LYS A 93 14.35 20.22 -1.33
N GLU A 94 13.99 19.45 -2.34
CA GLU A 94 12.64 18.90 -2.49
C GLU A 94 12.26 17.95 -1.34
N ILE A 95 13.21 17.14 -0.83
CA ILE A 95 13.00 16.33 0.37
C ILE A 95 12.64 17.22 1.57
N THR A 96 13.34 18.33 1.74
CA THR A 96 13.10 19.27 2.86
C THR A 96 11.71 19.88 2.74
N ASP A 97 11.34 20.37 1.55
CA ASP A 97 10.02 20.94 1.29
C ASP A 97 8.90 19.92 1.58
N ILE A 98 9.05 18.66 1.14
CA ILE A 98 8.06 17.61 1.42
C ILE A 98 7.92 17.34 2.92
N ILE A 99 9.03 17.30 3.67
CA ILE A 99 9.00 17.03 5.12
C ILE A 99 8.35 18.19 5.88
N GLU A 100 8.52 19.43 5.44
CA GLU A 100 7.87 20.61 6.05
C GLU A 100 6.34 20.62 5.86
N GLU A 101 5.83 19.93 4.83
CA GLU A 101 4.39 19.81 4.55
C GLU A 101 3.70 18.62 5.24
N LEU A 102 4.44 17.76 5.95
CA LEU A 102 3.92 16.56 6.66
C LEU A 102 3.35 16.90 8.04
#